data_AF-A0A811YKY9-F1
#
_entry.id   AF-A0A811YKY9-F1
#
_cell.length_a   1.000
_cell.length_b   1.000
_cell.length_c   1.000
_cell.angle_alpha   90.00
_cell.angle_beta   90.00
_cell.angle_gamma   90.00
#
_symmetry.space_group_name_H-M   'P 1'
#
loop_
_entity.id
_entity.type
_entity.pdbx_description
1 polymer ?
#
loop_
_entity_poly.entity_id
_entity_poly.type
_entity_poly.pdbx_seq_one_letter_code
_entity_poly.pdbx_strand_id
1 'polypeptide(L)' 'MSSGASMNALQRLVKLLKLEAGMERIKYSRQSACKDALLVGVPAGRNIFQEPRSCALS' A
#
# COMPACT_ATOMS: atom_id res chain seq x y z
N MET A 1 41.15 -3.90 24.52
CA MET A 1 40.15 -4.99 24.35
C MET A 1 38.91 -4.58 23.53
N SER A 2 38.99 -3.55 22.66
CA SER A 2 37.81 -2.97 21.98
C SER A 2 37.45 -3.64 20.64
N SER A 3 38.43 -4.20 19.92
CA SER A 3 38.24 -4.73 18.56
C SER A 3 37.28 -5.93 18.47
N GLY A 4 37.22 -6.77 19.52
CA GLY A 4 36.30 -7.91 19.57
C GLY A 4 34.83 -7.50 19.70
N ALA A 5 34.53 -6.42 20.45
CA ALA A 5 33.18 -5.89 20.56
C ALA A 5 32.69 -5.27 19.24
N SER A 6 33.59 -4.59 18.52
CA SER A 6 33.32 -4.04 17.19
C SER A 6 33.02 -5.13 16.15
N MET A 7 33.80 -6.22 16.14
CA MET A 7 33.55 -7.36 15.23
C MET A 7 32.21 -8.06 15.52
N ASN A 8 31.86 -8.23 16.80
CA ASN A 8 30.56 -8.80 17.18
C ASN A 8 29.39 -7.91 16.75
N ALA A 9 29.53 -6.59 16.87
CA ALA A 9 28.53 -5.64 16.40
C ALA A 9 28.35 -5.71 14.88
N LEU A 10 29.45 -5.76 14.13
CA LEU A 10 29.43 -5.89 12.67
C LEU A 10 28.79 -7.21 12.22
N GLN A 11 29.11 -8.32 12.88
CA GLN A 11 28.52 -9.61 12.58
C GLN A 11 27.00 -9.62 12.82
N ARG A 12 26.53 -8.97 13.89
CA ARG A 12 25.10 -8.80 14.16
C ARG A 12 24.43 -7.95 13.08
N LEU A 13 25.05 -6.85 12.68
CA LEU A 13 24.52 -5.98 11.62
C LEU A 13 24.37 -6.72 10.29
N VAL A 14 25.37 -7.50 9.88
CA VAL A 14 25.30 -8.28 8.64
C VAL A 14 24.17 -9.31 8.69
N LYS A 15 23.94 -9.95 9.85
CA LYS A 15 22.81 -10.89 10.02
C LYS A 15 21.46 -10.19 9.84
N LEU A 16 21.30 -8.99 10.39
CA LEU A 16 20.07 -8.20 10.24
C LEU A 16 19.85 -7.80 8.77
N LEU A 17 20.88 -7.29 8.10
CA LEU A 17 20.78 -6.89 6.69
C LEU A 17 20.45 -8.05 5.77
N LYS A 18 20.97 -9.26 6.03
CA LYS A 18 20.60 -10.46 5.27
C LYS A 18 19.13 -10.83 5.44
N LEU A 19 18.58 -10.64 6.64
CA LEU A 19 17.16 -10.88 6.89
C LEU A 19 16.29 -9.85 6.16
N GLU A 20 16.65 -8.57 6.24
CA GLU A 20 15.94 -7.48 5.56
C GLU A 20 15.97 -7.63 4.03
N ALA A 21 17.14 -7.96 3.46
CA ALA A 21 17.29 -8.18 2.02
C ALA A 21 16.51 -9.41 1.52
N GLY A 22 16.23 -10.38 2.39
CA GLY A 22 15.44 -11.57 2.08
C GLY A 22 13.93 -11.35 2.16
N MET A 23 13.46 -10.19 2.63
CA MET A 23 12.03 -9.89 2.70
C MET A 23 11.45 -9.63 1.31
N GLU A 24 10.40 -10.36 0.96
CA GLU A 24 9.68 -10.12 -0.30
C GLU A 24 8.90 -8.81 -0.23
N ARG A 25 9.09 -7.94 -1.23
CA ARG A 25 8.34 -6.69 -1.35
C ARG A 25 7.06 -6.94 -2.13
N ILE A 26 5.93 -6.63 -1.51
CA ILE A 26 4.64 -6.72 -2.19
C ILE A 26 4.53 -5.56 -3.19
N LYS A 27 4.39 -5.90 -4.46
CA LYS A 27 4.11 -4.91 -5.51
C LYS A 27 2.62 -4.57 -5.50
N TYR A 28 2.29 -3.34 -5.13
CA TYR A 28 0.92 -2.86 -5.26
C TYR A 28 0.54 -2.76 -6.75
N SER A 29 -0.48 -3.51 -7.16
CA SER A 29 -0.92 -3.54 -8.56
C SER A 29 -1.74 -2.30 -8.89
N ARG A 30 -1.49 -1.69 -10.06
CA ARG A 30 -2.26 -0.53 -10.53
C ARG A 30 -3.74 -0.84 -10.78
N GLN A 31 -4.10 -2.12 -10.87
CA GLN A 31 -5.46 -2.59 -11.16
C GLN A 31 -6.46 -2.27 -10.06
N SER A 32 -6.02 -2.17 -8.80
CA SER A 32 -6.89 -1.73 -7.70
C SER A 32 -7.21 -0.24 -7.78
N ALA A 33 -6.27 0.59 -8.25
CA ALA A 33 -6.47 2.02 -8.39
C ALA A 33 -7.57 2.36 -9.41
N CYS A 34 -7.71 1.57 -10.49
CA CYS A 34 -8.78 1.74 -11.46
C CYS A 34 -10.19 1.42 -10.91
N LYS A 35 -10.27 0.77 -9.74
CA LYS A 35 -11.54 0.40 -9.09
C LYS A 35 -11.87 1.30 -7.90
N ASP A 36 -10.99 2.23 -7.56
CA ASP A 36 -11.17 3.13 -6.43
C ASP A 36 -12.09 4.29 -6.82
N ALA A 37 -13.31 4.26 -6.29
CA ALA A 37 -14.35 5.25 -6.54
C ALA A 37 -13.93 6.68 -6.15
N LEU A 38 -13.04 6.85 -5.18
CA LEU A 38 -12.55 8.16 -4.77
C LEU A 38 -11.49 8.71 -5.73
N LEU A 39 -10.73 7.82 -6.37
CA LEU A 39 -9.69 8.19 -7.31
C LEU A 39 -10.22 8.44 -8.72
N VAL A 40 -11.08 7.56 -9.22
CA VAL A 40 -11.59 7.63 -10.62
C VAL A 40 -13.02 8.13 -10.75
N GLY A 41 -13.72 8.33 -9.62
CA GLY A 41 -15.14 8.64 -9.62
C GLY A 41 -16.00 7.42 -9.97
N VAL A 42 -17.31 7.54 -9.72
CA VAL A 42 -18.30 6.55 -10.15
C VAL A 42 -19.41 7.23 -10.94
N PRO A 43 -20.06 6.52 -11.88
CA PRO A 43 -21.25 7.05 -12.54
C PRO A 43 -22.30 7.46 -11.52
N ALA A 44 -23.00 8.56 -11.78
CA ALA A 44 -24.11 9.09 -10.98
C ALA A 44 -25.02 7.98 -10.43
N GLY A 45 -25.61 7.15 -11.30
CA GLY A 45 -26.52 6.07 -10.88
C GLY A 45 -25.89 4.94 -10.05
N ARG A 46 -24.56 4.88 -9.89
CA ARG A 46 -23.86 3.95 -8.99
C ARG A 46 -23.43 4.62 -7.67
N ASN A 47 -23.63 5.92 -7.53
CA ASN A 47 -23.31 6.66 -6.32
C ASN A 47 -24.50 6.61 -5.35
N ILE A 48 -24.34 5.91 -4.22
CA ILE A 48 -25.38 5.73 -3.20
C ILE A 48 -25.65 7.04 -2.43
N PHE A 49 -24.73 8.01 -2.48
CA PHE A 49 -24.91 9.33 -1.89
C PHE A 49 -25.59 10.32 -2.83
N GLN A 50 -25.90 9.92 -4.08
CA GLN A 50 -26.60 10.79 -4.98
C GLN A 50 -28.06 10.95 -4.55
N GLU A 51 -28.55 12.18 -4.52
CA GLU A 51 -29.94 12.48 -4.23
C GLU A 51 -30.88 11.78 -5.23
N PRO A 52 -32.00 11.20 -4.77
CA PRO A 52 -33.01 10.63 -5.66
C PRO A 52 -33.50 11.70 -6.64
N ARG A 53 -33.40 11.41 -7.94
CA ARG A 53 -34.00 12.29 -8.94
C ARG A 53 -35.52 12.18 -8.82
N SER A 54 -36.19 13.27 -8.45
CA SER A 54 -37.64 13.35 -8.59
C SER A 54 -37.97 13.36 -10.08
N CYS A 55 -38.52 12.26 -10.59
CA CYS A 55 -39.07 12.24 -11.93
C CYS A 55 -40.29 13.18 -11.94
N ALA A 56 -40.18 14.36 -12.53
CA ALA A 56 -41.35 15.09 -12.99
C ALA A 56 -41.88 14.36 -14.22
N LEU A 57 -42.95 13.58 -14.05
CA LEU A 57 -43.72 13.04 -15.15
C LEU A 57 -44.41 14.22 -15.84
N SER A 58 -43.88 14.63 -16.99
CA SER A 58 -44.54 15.49 -17.97
C SER A 58 -45.47 14.68 -18.85
#